data_AF-A0A8D2KQ02-F1
#
_entry.id   AF-A0A8D2KQ02-F1
#
_cell.length_a   1.000
_cell.length_b   1.000
_cell.length_c   1.000
_cell.angle_alpha   90.00
_cell.angle_beta   90.00
_cell.angle_gamma   90.00
#
_symmetry.space_group_name_H-M   'P 1'
#
loop_
_entity.id
_entity.type
_entity.pdbx_description
1 polymer ?
#
loop_
_entity_poly.entity_id
_entity_poly.type
_entity_poly.pdbx_seq_one_letter_code
_entity_poly.pdbx_strand_id
1 'polypeptide(L)'
;MDAVDATVERLRAQCLSRGVSGIRSLARFFRRLDQDGSRALDARELRRGLAELGMLLDEAEAEGVCKRWDRDGSGTLDLEEFLRALRPPMSQAREAVIAAAFAKLDRSGDGVVTVDDLRGVYSGRAHPKVQSGEWREDDVLRCFLDTFDSSEKDGQVTLAEFQDYYSGLSASVDTDEEFVAMMTRAWQL
;
A
#
# COMPACT_ATOMS: atom_id res chain seq x y z
N MET A 1 10.36 -11.84 13.14
CA MET A 1 8.90 -11.70 13.04
C MET A 1 8.49 -11.03 14.32
N ASP A 2 8.17 -9.75 14.23
CA ASP A 2 8.02 -8.91 15.41
C ASP A 2 6.64 -9.15 16.05
N ALA A 3 6.49 -8.84 17.35
CA ALA A 3 5.23 -9.03 18.08
C ALA A 3 4.04 -8.31 17.41
N VAL A 4 4.32 -7.19 16.75
CA VAL A 4 3.36 -6.43 15.94
C VAL A 4 2.90 -7.22 14.71
N ASP A 5 3.81 -7.87 13.98
CA ASP A 5 3.46 -8.67 12.79
C ASP A 5 2.58 -9.87 13.17
N ALA A 6 2.90 -10.53 14.28
CA ALA A 6 2.09 -11.64 14.80
C ALA A 6 0.67 -11.18 15.20
N THR A 7 0.55 -9.97 15.71
CA THR A 7 -0.74 -9.35 16.06
C THR A 7 -1.55 -9.07 14.80
N VAL A 8 -0.92 -8.48 13.77
CA VAL A 8 -1.58 -8.20 12.48
C VAL A 8 -2.12 -9.49 11.86
N GLU A 9 -1.31 -10.55 11.82
CA GLU A 9 -1.73 -11.84 11.24
C GLU A 9 -2.90 -12.48 12.00
N ARG A 10 -2.89 -12.43 13.35
CA ARG A 10 -4.03 -12.91 14.15
C ARG A 10 -5.30 -12.11 13.87
N LEU A 11 -5.18 -10.79 13.78
CA LEU A 11 -6.30 -9.91 13.49
C LEU A 11 -6.88 -10.19 12.11
N ARG A 12 -6.02 -10.34 11.09
CA ARG A 12 -6.42 -10.75 9.73
C ARG A 12 -7.14 -12.08 9.75
N ALA A 13 -6.56 -13.10 10.39
CA ALA A 13 -7.17 -14.42 10.51
C ALA A 13 -8.52 -14.38 11.21
N GLN A 14 -8.68 -13.55 12.25
CA GLN A 14 -9.95 -13.38 12.95
C GLN A 14 -10.99 -12.65 12.12
N CYS A 15 -10.62 -11.61 11.39
CA CYS A 15 -11.50 -10.96 10.43
C CYS A 15 -11.98 -11.97 9.37
N LEU A 16 -11.05 -12.71 8.75
CA LEU A 16 -11.35 -13.73 7.74
C LEU A 16 -12.27 -14.83 8.31
N SER A 17 -11.97 -15.37 9.50
CA SER A 17 -12.75 -16.44 10.13
C SER A 17 -14.18 -16.03 10.50
N ARG A 18 -14.41 -14.75 10.83
CA ARG A 18 -15.74 -14.21 11.20
C ARG A 18 -16.59 -13.86 9.98
N GLY A 19 -16.18 -14.27 8.78
CA GLY A 19 -16.88 -13.93 7.54
C GLY A 19 -16.82 -12.43 7.22
N VAL A 20 -15.83 -11.72 7.78
CA VAL A 20 -15.48 -10.35 7.39
C VAL A 20 -14.72 -10.45 6.06
N SER A 21 -15.42 -10.95 5.04
CA SER A 21 -14.95 -11.03 3.67
C SER A 21 -15.29 -9.71 2.98
N GLY A 22 -14.25 -8.96 2.64
CA GLY A 22 -14.36 -7.77 1.81
C GLY A 22 -14.52 -6.46 2.57
N ILE A 23 -14.17 -5.38 1.85
CA ILE A 23 -13.99 -4.01 2.36
C ILE A 23 -15.17 -3.49 3.20
N ARG A 24 -16.41 -3.85 2.84
CA ARG A 24 -17.64 -3.42 3.56
C ARG A 24 -17.73 -3.97 4.97
N SER A 25 -17.28 -5.21 5.15
CA SER A 25 -17.34 -5.88 6.44
C SER A 25 -16.25 -5.37 7.38
N LEU A 26 -15.06 -5.10 6.84
CA LEU A 26 -13.96 -4.45 7.56
C LEU A 26 -14.33 -3.01 7.97
N ALA A 27 -14.96 -2.24 7.08
CA ALA A 27 -15.47 -0.90 7.41
C ALA A 27 -16.60 -0.92 8.46
N ARG A 28 -17.37 -2.01 8.55
CA ARG A 28 -18.32 -2.21 9.65
C ARG A 28 -17.61 -2.57 10.95
N PHE A 29 -16.53 -3.33 10.86
CA PHE A 29 -15.72 -3.65 12.02
C PHE A 29 -15.04 -2.40 12.58
N PHE A 30 -14.39 -1.59 11.74
CA PHE A 30 -13.83 -0.29 12.09
C PHE A 30 -14.83 0.59 12.87
N ARG A 31 -16.03 0.79 12.32
CA ARG A 31 -17.10 1.58 12.97
C ARG A 31 -17.61 1.02 14.30
N ARG A 32 -17.31 -0.23 14.64
CA ARG A 32 -17.63 -0.78 15.97
C ARG A 32 -16.51 -0.54 16.98
N LEU A 33 -15.27 -0.38 16.50
CA LEU A 33 -14.11 -0.07 17.33
C LEU A 33 -14.14 1.41 17.75
N ASP A 34 -14.48 2.28 16.80
CA ASP A 34 -14.68 3.72 16.95
C ASP A 34 -15.94 4.01 17.78
N GLN A 35 -15.77 4.22 19.09
CA GLN A 35 -16.88 4.45 20.02
C GLN A 35 -17.27 5.92 20.11
N ASP A 36 -16.30 6.82 19.96
CA ASP A 36 -16.54 8.26 20.05
C ASP A 36 -17.05 8.85 18.72
N GLY A 37 -17.01 8.07 17.63
CA GLY A 37 -17.48 8.46 16.30
C GLY A 37 -16.55 9.46 15.63
N SER A 38 -15.29 9.53 16.05
CA SER A 38 -14.27 10.42 15.50
C SER A 38 -13.89 10.06 14.06
N ARG A 39 -14.27 8.86 13.58
CA ARG A 39 -13.89 8.27 12.29
C ARG A 39 -12.40 7.91 12.20
N ALA A 40 -11.72 7.90 13.33
CA ALA A 40 -10.35 7.42 13.49
C ALA A 40 -10.29 6.54 14.74
N LEU A 41 -9.30 5.63 14.82
CA LEU A 41 -9.09 4.79 15.99
C LEU A 41 -7.86 5.27 16.73
N ASP A 42 -8.03 5.67 17.99
CA ASP A 42 -6.90 5.86 18.88
C ASP A 42 -6.37 4.51 19.41
N ALA A 43 -5.20 4.52 20.06
CA ALA A 43 -4.57 3.32 20.61
C ALA A 43 -5.43 2.59 21.66
N ARG A 44 -6.25 3.33 22.42
CA ARG A 44 -7.14 2.74 23.44
C ARG A 44 -8.32 2.05 22.80
N GLU A 45 -8.91 2.66 21.77
CA GLU A 45 -10.00 2.08 21.00
C GLU A 45 -9.57 0.84 20.24
N LEU A 46 -8.40 0.89 19.60
CA LEU A 46 -7.79 -0.26 18.96
C LEU A 46 -7.54 -1.38 19.97
N ARG A 47 -6.88 -1.08 21.10
CA ARG A 47 -6.59 -2.07 22.16
C ARG A 47 -7.85 -2.74 22.70
N ARG A 48 -8.87 -1.95 23.03
CA ARG A 48 -10.17 -2.44 23.52
C ARG A 48 -10.81 -3.37 22.48
N GLY A 49 -10.85 -2.92 21.24
CA GLY A 49 -11.47 -3.67 20.17
C GLY A 49 -10.74 -4.97 19.82
N LEU A 50 -9.42 -4.99 19.93
CA LEU A 50 -8.62 -6.21 19.81
C LEU A 50 -8.84 -7.15 21.00
N ALA A 51 -9.01 -6.61 22.21
CA ALA A 51 -9.36 -7.40 23.39
C ALA A 51 -10.72 -8.10 23.25
N GLU A 52 -11.72 -7.46 22.62
CA GLU A 52 -13.01 -8.10 22.29
C GLU A 52 -12.89 -9.27 21.30
N LEU A 53 -11.84 -9.27 20.49
CA LEU A 53 -11.50 -10.40 19.64
C LEU A 53 -10.68 -11.48 20.38
N GLY A 54 -10.33 -11.27 21.65
CA GLY A 54 -9.48 -12.19 22.42
C GLY A 54 -7.99 -11.97 22.19
N MET A 55 -7.61 -10.83 21.61
CA MET A 55 -6.22 -10.40 21.45
C MET A 55 -5.90 -9.36 22.53
N LEU A 56 -5.18 -9.80 23.57
CA LEU A 56 -4.73 -8.91 24.64
C LEU A 56 -3.42 -8.27 24.22
N LEU A 57 -3.44 -6.94 24.08
CA LEU A 57 -2.27 -6.11 23.87
C LEU A 57 -2.11 -5.21 25.09
N ASP A 58 -0.86 -4.99 25.48
CA ASP A 58 -0.55 -3.91 26.42
C ASP A 58 -0.65 -2.54 25.73
N GLU A 59 -0.49 -1.47 26.52
CA GLU A 59 -0.62 -0.10 26.00
C GLU A 59 0.51 0.26 25.02
N ALA A 60 1.74 -0.20 25.29
CA ALA A 60 2.89 0.07 24.44
C ALA A 60 2.82 -0.70 23.11
N GLU A 61 2.31 -1.93 23.14
CA GLU A 61 2.05 -2.73 21.95
C GLU A 61 0.96 -2.10 21.08
N ALA A 62 -0.15 -1.64 21.69
CA ALA A 62 -1.22 -0.97 20.96
C ALA A 62 -0.76 0.36 20.34
N GLU A 63 -0.02 1.17 21.09
CA GLU A 63 0.61 2.39 20.56
C GLU A 63 1.60 2.07 19.43
N GLY A 64 2.39 1.01 19.57
CA GLY A 64 3.31 0.55 18.54
C GLY A 64 2.61 0.10 17.26
N VAL A 65 1.45 -0.57 17.38
CA VAL A 65 0.61 -0.95 16.23
C VAL A 65 0.03 0.30 15.57
N CYS A 66 -0.58 1.21 16.34
CA CYS A 66 -1.11 2.48 15.83
C CYS A 66 -0.02 3.25 15.08
N LYS A 67 1.12 3.51 15.73
CA LYS A 67 2.23 4.25 15.13
C LYS A 67 2.77 3.61 13.85
N ARG A 68 2.68 2.29 13.71
CA ARG A 68 3.15 1.58 12.51
C ARG A 68 2.15 1.66 11.35
N TRP A 69 0.87 1.81 11.64
CA TRP A 69 -0.17 1.86 10.62
C TRP A 69 -0.54 3.30 10.22
N ASP A 70 -0.38 4.23 11.16
CA ASP A 70 -0.50 5.68 11.04
C ASP A 70 0.63 6.20 10.15
N ARG A 71 0.30 6.49 8.88
CA ARG A 71 1.24 7.01 7.89
C ARG A 71 1.25 8.53 7.86
N ASP A 72 0.11 9.16 8.10
CA ASP A 72 0.02 10.61 8.06
C ASP A 72 0.53 11.26 9.35
N GLY A 73 0.82 10.46 10.38
CA GLY A 73 1.34 10.89 11.66
C GLY A 73 0.30 11.63 12.49
N SER A 74 -0.98 11.42 12.22
CA SER A 74 -2.09 12.05 12.94
C SER A 74 -2.20 11.58 14.41
N GLY A 75 -1.58 10.45 14.74
CA GLY A 75 -1.66 9.80 16.05
C GLY A 75 -2.90 8.93 16.24
N THR A 76 -3.74 8.83 15.22
CA THR A 76 -4.92 7.95 15.16
C THR A 76 -4.91 7.19 13.83
N LEU A 77 -5.75 6.16 13.72
CA LEU A 77 -5.86 5.36 12.49
C LEU A 77 -7.17 5.65 11.79
N ASP A 78 -7.10 6.22 10.60
CA ASP A 78 -8.31 6.37 9.79
C ASP A 78 -8.75 5.03 9.16
N LEU A 79 -9.90 5.06 8.48
CA LEU A 79 -10.44 3.86 7.83
C LEU A 79 -9.52 3.33 6.72
N GLU A 80 -8.85 4.20 5.97
CA GLU A 80 -7.97 3.81 4.87
C GLU A 80 -6.72 3.09 5.40
N GLU A 81 -6.08 3.66 6.42
CA GLU A 81 -4.91 3.09 7.09
C GLU A 81 -5.23 1.75 7.73
N PHE A 82 -6.39 1.66 8.40
CA PHE A 82 -6.87 0.42 8.97
C PHE A 82 -7.13 -0.67 7.91
N LEU A 83 -7.77 -0.31 6.79
CA LEU A 83 -8.02 -1.25 5.70
C LEU A 83 -6.73 -1.70 5.02
N ARG A 84 -5.76 -0.79 4.84
CA ARG A 84 -4.45 -1.12 4.30
C ARG A 84 -3.71 -2.09 5.21
N ALA A 85 -3.72 -1.85 6.52
CA ALA A 85 -3.07 -2.73 7.49
C ALA A 85 -3.66 -4.15 7.48
N LEU A 86 -4.97 -4.28 7.27
CA LEU A 86 -5.66 -5.57 7.23
C LEU A 86 -5.62 -6.27 5.87
N ARG A 87 -5.08 -5.63 4.83
CA ARG A 87 -4.93 -6.25 3.52
C ARG A 87 -4.01 -7.49 3.66
N PRO A 88 -4.39 -8.66 3.09
CA PRO A 88 -3.55 -9.83 3.15
C PRO A 88 -2.18 -9.57 2.50
N PRO A 89 -1.11 -10.24 2.95
CA PRO A 89 0.18 -10.15 2.29
C PRO A 89 0.04 -10.66 0.86
N MET A 90 0.79 -10.06 -0.07
CA MET A 90 0.82 -10.53 -1.44
C MET A 90 1.50 -11.89 -1.51
N SER A 91 1.09 -12.74 -2.46
CA SER A 91 1.79 -14.00 -2.68
C SER A 91 3.19 -13.73 -3.22
N GLN A 92 4.10 -14.68 -3.01
CA GLN A 92 5.48 -14.58 -3.51
C GLN A 92 5.53 -14.38 -5.04
N ALA A 93 4.57 -14.94 -5.79
CA ALA A 93 4.49 -14.75 -7.23
C ALA A 93 4.18 -13.28 -7.61
N ARG A 94 3.23 -12.64 -6.91
CA ARG A 94 2.90 -11.23 -7.12
C ARG A 94 4.04 -10.32 -6.68
N GLU A 95 4.66 -10.60 -5.54
CA GLU A 95 5.83 -9.85 -5.07
C GLU A 95 7.00 -9.94 -6.05
N ALA A 96 7.27 -11.13 -6.59
CA ALA A 96 8.35 -11.33 -7.55
C ALA A 96 8.17 -10.53 -8.84
N VAL A 97 6.96 -10.48 -9.40
CA VAL A 97 6.70 -9.70 -10.63
C VAL A 97 6.74 -8.20 -10.39
N ILE A 98 6.30 -7.73 -9.22
CA ILE A 98 6.41 -6.31 -8.82
C ILE A 98 7.89 -5.94 -8.66
N ALA A 99 8.68 -6.76 -7.99
CA ALA A 99 10.12 -6.54 -7.83
C ALA A 99 10.86 -6.56 -9.17
N ALA A 100 10.49 -7.45 -10.10
CA ALA A 100 11.05 -7.49 -11.44
C ALA A 100 10.70 -6.24 -12.25
N ALA A 101 9.45 -5.75 -12.15
CA ALA A 101 9.05 -4.48 -12.76
C ALA A 101 9.84 -3.30 -12.17
N PHE A 102 9.97 -3.23 -10.84
CA PHE A 102 10.76 -2.19 -10.17
C PHE A 102 12.24 -2.22 -10.61
N ALA A 103 12.87 -3.40 -10.62
CA ALA A 103 14.25 -3.56 -11.04
C ALA A 103 14.49 -3.22 -12.53
N LYS A 104 13.46 -3.31 -13.37
CA LYS A 104 13.53 -2.83 -14.75
C LYS A 104 13.53 -1.30 -14.83
N LEU A 105 12.80 -0.65 -13.93
CA LEU A 105 12.72 0.81 -13.85
C LEU A 105 13.94 1.41 -13.18
N ASP A 106 14.42 0.84 -12.08
CA ASP A 106 15.61 1.27 -11.34
C ASP A 106 16.89 0.93 -12.15
N ARG A 107 17.34 1.88 -12.97
CA ARG A 107 18.51 1.69 -13.85
C ARG A 107 19.81 2.04 -13.13
N SER A 108 19.77 2.96 -12.19
CA SER A 108 20.86 3.32 -11.28
C SER A 108 21.23 2.16 -10.35
N GLY A 109 20.23 1.35 -9.95
CA GLY A 109 20.36 0.28 -8.97
C GLY A 109 20.53 0.80 -7.54
N ASP A 110 20.12 2.04 -7.27
CA ASP A 110 20.22 2.68 -5.95
C ASP A 110 19.01 2.41 -5.05
N GLY A 111 18.02 1.67 -5.55
CA GLY A 111 16.83 1.27 -4.81
C GLY A 111 15.69 2.29 -4.86
N VAL A 112 15.84 3.36 -5.64
CA VAL A 112 14.78 4.34 -5.92
C VAL A 112 14.63 4.55 -7.42
N VAL A 113 13.39 4.72 -7.88
CA VAL A 113 13.13 5.04 -9.29
C VAL A 113 12.91 6.54 -9.41
N THR A 114 13.71 7.18 -10.25
CA THR A 114 13.64 8.62 -10.52
C THR A 114 13.29 8.92 -11.98
N VAL A 115 13.07 10.21 -12.29
CA VAL A 115 12.82 10.66 -13.67
C VAL A 115 14.00 10.29 -14.59
N ASP A 116 15.22 10.30 -14.05
CA ASP A 116 16.43 9.97 -14.81
C ASP A 116 16.45 8.49 -15.21
N ASP A 117 16.00 7.60 -14.33
CA ASP A 117 15.89 6.17 -14.64
C ASP A 117 14.82 5.91 -15.72
N LEU A 118 13.67 6.57 -15.59
CA LEU A 118 12.58 6.44 -16.57
C LEU A 118 12.96 6.94 -17.95
N ARG A 119 13.80 7.98 -18.06
CA ARG A 119 14.27 8.49 -19.35
C ARG A 119 15.04 7.42 -20.15
N GLY A 120 15.66 6.46 -19.45
CA GLY A 120 16.35 5.32 -20.06
C GLY A 120 15.43 4.20 -20.55
N VAL A 121 14.17 4.17 -20.10
CA VAL A 121 13.21 3.08 -20.37
C VAL A 121 12.05 3.54 -21.26
N TYR A 122 11.55 4.75 -21.07
CA TYR A 122 10.40 5.32 -21.76
C TYR A 122 10.74 6.68 -22.38
N SER A 123 10.16 6.96 -23.55
CA SER A 123 10.21 8.29 -24.16
C SER A 123 8.86 8.99 -24.03
N GLY A 124 8.86 10.18 -23.42
CA GLY A 124 7.68 11.04 -23.30
C GLY A 124 7.43 11.91 -24.54
N ARG A 125 8.33 11.89 -25.55
CA ARG A 125 8.26 12.80 -26.73
C ARG A 125 7.02 12.61 -27.59
N ALA A 126 6.46 11.40 -27.61
CA ALA A 126 5.25 11.10 -28.36
C ALA A 126 3.97 11.53 -27.62
N HIS A 127 4.07 12.02 -26.39
CA HIS A 127 2.90 12.41 -25.61
C HIS A 127 2.23 13.67 -26.20
N PRO A 128 0.89 13.71 -26.35
CA PRO A 128 0.18 14.82 -27.00
C PRO A 128 0.51 16.20 -26.41
N LYS A 129 0.67 16.29 -25.07
CA LYS A 129 1.03 17.56 -24.40
C LYS A 129 2.47 18.02 -24.65
N VAL A 130 3.37 17.11 -24.98
CA VAL A 130 4.74 17.46 -25.38
C VAL A 130 4.75 17.91 -26.83
N GLN A 131 3.95 17.26 -27.67
CA GLN A 131 3.76 17.66 -29.07
C GLN A 131 3.06 19.01 -29.22
N SER A 132 2.11 19.34 -28.33
CA SER A 132 1.46 20.65 -28.30
C SER A 132 2.35 21.76 -27.71
N GLY A 133 3.49 21.41 -27.12
CA GLY A 133 4.41 22.34 -26.46
C GLY A 133 3.96 22.83 -25.09
N GLU A 134 2.87 22.27 -24.55
CA GLU A 134 2.38 22.59 -23.20
C GLU A 134 3.34 22.05 -22.12
N TRP A 135 3.84 20.83 -22.30
CA TRP A 135 4.67 20.11 -21.33
C TRP A 135 6.03 19.75 -21.91
N ARG A 136 7.05 19.64 -21.06
CA ARG A 136 8.35 19.04 -21.42
C ARG A 136 8.28 17.52 -21.24
N GLU A 137 9.21 16.80 -21.86
CA GLU A 137 9.33 15.34 -21.70
C GLU A 137 9.45 14.95 -20.22
N ASP A 138 10.27 15.70 -19.46
CA ASP A 138 10.46 15.47 -18.03
C ASP A 138 9.18 15.68 -17.20
N ASP A 139 8.30 16.61 -17.60
CA ASP A 139 7.04 16.86 -16.90
C ASP A 139 6.07 15.68 -17.05
N VAL A 140 6.07 15.02 -18.22
CA VAL A 140 5.28 13.80 -18.46
C VAL A 140 5.83 12.65 -17.62
N LEU A 141 7.15 12.45 -17.62
CA LEU A 141 7.78 11.37 -16.85
C LEU A 141 7.59 11.57 -15.34
N ARG A 142 7.68 12.81 -14.86
CA ARG A 142 7.41 13.13 -13.46
C ARG A 142 5.95 12.90 -13.09
N CYS A 143 5.01 13.34 -13.92
CA CYS A 143 3.58 13.06 -13.70
C CYS A 143 3.28 11.55 -13.69
N PHE A 144 4.02 10.76 -14.48
CA PHE A 144 3.92 9.30 -14.42
C PHE A 144 4.48 8.73 -13.11
N LEU A 145 5.64 9.19 -12.62
CA LEU A 145 6.18 8.78 -11.32
C LEU A 145 5.28 9.16 -10.15
N ASP A 146 4.67 10.34 -10.22
CA ASP A 146 3.73 10.82 -9.21
C ASP A 146 2.52 9.88 -9.05
N THR A 147 2.28 8.96 -9.98
CA THR A 147 1.23 7.94 -9.84
C THR A 147 1.62 6.84 -8.84
N PHE A 148 2.91 6.57 -8.67
CA PHE A 148 3.45 5.52 -7.79
C PHE A 148 4.01 6.07 -6.47
N ASP A 149 4.49 7.31 -6.49
CA ASP A 149 4.91 8.06 -5.31
C ASP A 149 3.68 8.31 -4.42
N SER A 150 3.56 7.61 -3.28
CA SER A 150 2.30 7.55 -2.50
C SER A 150 2.37 8.24 -1.14
N SER A 151 3.54 8.30 -0.51
CA SER A 151 3.71 8.80 0.86
C SER A 151 4.12 10.25 0.88
N GLU A 152 5.23 10.56 0.19
CA GLU A 152 5.85 11.88 0.18
C GLU A 152 6.19 12.20 -1.27
N LYS A 153 5.54 13.21 -1.87
CA LYS A 153 5.76 13.64 -3.27
C LYS A 153 7.15 14.24 -3.46
N ASP A 154 8.19 13.47 -3.22
CA ASP A 154 9.58 13.84 -3.31
C ASP A 154 10.14 13.60 -4.72
N GLY A 155 9.38 12.89 -5.57
CA GLY A 155 9.76 12.55 -6.93
C GLY A 155 10.72 11.36 -7.01
N GLN A 156 10.80 10.56 -5.94
CA GLN A 156 11.49 9.30 -5.88
C GLN A 156 10.47 8.22 -5.52
N VAL A 157 10.49 7.10 -6.24
CA VAL A 157 9.62 5.98 -5.94
C VAL A 157 10.45 4.86 -5.35
N THR A 158 10.24 4.58 -4.07
CA THR A 158 10.87 3.44 -3.40
C THR A 158 10.18 2.13 -3.76
N LEU A 159 10.87 0.99 -3.59
CA LEU A 159 10.24 -0.33 -3.76
C LEU A 159 9.00 -0.49 -2.86
N ALA A 160 9.03 0.07 -1.66
CA ALA A 160 7.92 0.01 -0.71
C ALA A 160 6.68 0.77 -1.22
N GLU A 161 6.87 1.95 -1.82
CA GLU A 161 5.76 2.72 -2.41
C GLU A 161 5.20 2.06 -3.65
N PHE A 162 6.09 1.53 -4.50
CA PHE A 162 5.68 0.77 -5.67
C PHE A 162 4.87 -0.48 -5.29
N GLN A 163 5.31 -1.20 -4.24
CA GLN A 163 4.58 -2.33 -3.68
C GLN A 163 3.24 -1.92 -3.09
N ASP A 164 3.15 -0.78 -2.39
CA ASP A 164 1.90 -0.31 -1.79
C ASP A 164 0.85 0.05 -2.85
N TYR A 165 1.28 0.74 -3.92
CA TYR A 165 0.45 1.00 -5.10
C TYR A 165 -0.10 -0.29 -5.71
N TYR A 166 0.79 -1.26 -5.99
CA TYR A 166 0.40 -2.53 -6.58
C TYR A 166 -0.36 -3.44 -5.63
N SER A 167 -0.21 -3.28 -4.33
CA SER A 167 -0.98 -3.99 -3.31
C SER A 167 -2.47 -3.62 -3.41
N GLY A 168 -2.78 -2.36 -3.73
CA GLY A 168 -4.15 -1.91 -3.97
C GLY A 168 -4.77 -2.56 -5.21
N LEU A 169 -4.02 -2.57 -6.31
CA LEU A 169 -4.45 -3.22 -7.56
C LEU A 169 -4.54 -4.75 -7.41
N SER A 170 -3.59 -5.34 -6.69
CA SER A 170 -3.54 -6.77 -6.40
C SER A 170 -4.81 -7.22 -5.65
N ALA A 171 -5.28 -6.44 -4.68
CA ALA A 171 -6.51 -6.75 -3.96
C ALA A 171 -7.79 -6.76 -4.85
N SER A 172 -7.73 -6.20 -6.06
CA SER A 172 -8.83 -6.23 -7.02
C SER A 172 -8.75 -7.38 -8.03
N VAL A 173 -7.64 -8.12 -8.06
CA VAL A 173 -7.40 -9.25 -8.98
C VAL A 173 -7.49 -10.56 -8.22
N ASP A 174 -8.44 -11.40 -8.64
CA ASP A 174 -8.81 -12.63 -7.95
C ASP A 174 -7.68 -13.68 -7.98
N THR A 175 -6.96 -13.81 -9.09
CA THR A 175 -5.95 -14.86 -9.29
C THR A 175 -4.53 -14.31 -9.47
N ASP A 176 -3.55 -15.08 -9.03
CA ASP A 176 -2.14 -14.72 -9.17
C ASP A 176 -1.73 -14.73 -10.64
N GLU A 177 -2.26 -15.65 -11.43
CA GLU A 177 -1.98 -15.78 -12.85
C GLU A 177 -2.42 -14.54 -13.64
N GLU A 178 -3.62 -14.02 -13.36
CA GLU A 178 -4.12 -12.79 -13.98
C GLU A 178 -3.27 -11.58 -13.59
N PHE A 179 -2.90 -11.47 -12.31
CA PHE A 179 -2.07 -10.38 -11.82
C PHE A 179 -0.67 -10.41 -12.47
N VAL A 180 -0.04 -11.58 -12.51
CA VAL A 180 1.28 -11.77 -13.13
C VAL A 180 1.21 -11.49 -14.63
N ALA A 181 0.18 -11.98 -15.33
CA ALA A 181 0.00 -11.71 -16.76
C ALA A 181 -0.23 -10.21 -17.05
N MET A 182 -1.02 -9.53 -16.22
CA MET A 182 -1.24 -8.09 -16.30
C MET A 182 0.08 -7.33 -16.12
N MET A 183 0.85 -7.63 -15.07
CA MET A 183 2.13 -6.98 -14.79
C MET A 183 3.17 -7.23 -15.88
N THR A 184 3.29 -8.47 -16.34
CA THR A 184 4.22 -8.86 -17.41
C THR A 184 3.92 -8.09 -18.70
N ARG A 185 2.64 -7.93 -19.05
CA ARG A 185 2.22 -7.14 -20.21
C ARG A 185 2.42 -5.64 -20.03
N ALA A 186 2.06 -5.10 -18.87
CA ALA A 186 2.15 -3.67 -18.57
C ALA A 186 3.61 -3.19 -18.62
N TRP A 187 4.52 -3.97 -18.02
CA TRP A 187 5.93 -3.61 -17.90
C TRP A 187 6.82 -4.24 -18.97
N GLN A 188 6.26 -5.04 -19.88
CA GLN A 188 7.01 -5.79 -20.91
C GLN A 188 8.18 -6.57 -20.31
N LEU A 189 7.89 -7.40 -19.30
CA LEU A 189 8.85 -8.30 -18.66
C LEU A 189 9.10 -9.55 -19.50
#